data_AF-A0A357MH35-F1
#
_entry.id   AF-A0A357MH35-F1
#
_cell.length_a   1.000
_cell.length_b   1.000
_cell.length_c   1.000
_cell.angle_alpha   90.00
_cell.angle_beta   90.00
_cell.angle_gamma   90.00
#
_symmetry.space_group_name_H-M   'P 1'
#
loop_
_entity.id
_entity.type
_entity.pdbx_description
1 polymer ?
#
loop_
_entity_poly.entity_id
_entity_poly.type
_entity_poly.pdbx_seq_one_letter_code
_entity_poly.pdbx_strand_id
1 'polypeptide(L)' 'MTPDPEINVLGEALAPCSTDPLTGFFRDGHCNTCDADAGSNAQKL' A
#
# COMPACT_ATOMS: atom_id res chain seq x y z
N MET A 1 -1.97 13.32 5.70
CA MET A 1 -2.25 12.00 5.10
C MET A 1 -1.07 11.13 5.51
N THR A 2 -1.27 10.24 6.46
CA THR A 2 -0.23 9.34 6.96
C THR A 2 -0.60 7.94 6.53
N PRO A 3 0.31 7.18 5.90
CA PRO A 3 0.02 5.80 5.53
C PRO A 3 -0.24 4.96 6.77
N ASP A 4 -1.19 4.03 6.64
CA ASP A 4 -1.40 2.97 7.62
C ASP A 4 -0.15 2.09 7.76
N PRO A 5 0.00 1.36 8.88
CA PRO A 5 1.15 0.49 9.06
C PRO A 5 1.34 -0.44 7.87
N GLU A 6 2.50 -0.34 7.25
CA GLU A 6 2.90 -1.08 6.04
C GLU A 6 3.19 -2.54 6.38
N ILE A 7 2.13 -3.26 6.77
CA ILE A 7 2.20 -4.65 7.20
C ILE A 7 1.29 -5.50 6.31
N ASN A 8 1.90 -6.50 5.66
CA ASN A 8 1.22 -7.43 4.77
C ASN A 8 0.24 -8.35 5.54
N VAL A 9 -0.44 -9.27 4.86
CA VAL A 9 -1.34 -10.22 5.56
C VAL A 9 -0.63 -11.22 6.46
N LEU A 10 0.66 -11.44 6.23
CA LEU A 10 1.48 -12.36 7.02
C LEU A 10 2.00 -11.72 8.32
N GLY A 11 1.80 -10.41 8.50
CA GLY A 11 2.32 -9.67 9.66
C GLY A 11 3.76 -9.18 9.47
N GLU A 12 4.28 -9.23 8.25
CA GLU A 12 5.62 -8.78 7.89
C GLU A 12 5.56 -7.41 7.19
N ALA A 13 6.72 -6.78 7.00
CA ALA A 13 6.80 -5.50 6.28
C ALA A 13 6.25 -5.63 4.85
N LEU A 14 5.46 -4.65 4.43
CA LEU A 14 4.89 -4.58 3.08
C LEU A 14 6.00 -4.44 2.06
N ALA A 15 6.04 -5.36 1.11
CA ALA A 15 6.98 -5.30 0.00
C ALA A 15 6.48 -4.33 -1.10
N PRO A 16 7.38 -3.79 -1.93
CA PRO A 16 6.96 -3.02 -3.11
C PRO A 16 6.16 -3.92 -4.06
N CYS A 17 4.97 -3.46 -4.45
CA CYS A 17 4.12 -4.08 -5.44
C CYS A 17 4.69 -3.93 -6.87
N SER A 18 5.12 -2.71 -7.24
CA SER A 18 5.70 -2.41 -8.55
C SER A 18 6.35 -1.03 -8.58
N THR A 19 7.59 -0.96 -9.08
CA THR A 19 8.31 0.31 -9.28
C THR A 19 8.41 0.72 -10.75
N ASP A 20 8.08 -0.17 -11.69
CA ASP A 20 8.03 0.10 -13.12
C ASP A 20 6.93 -0.74 -13.81
N PRO A 21 5.73 -0.16 -14.07
CA PRO A 21 5.34 1.21 -13.76
C PRO A 21 5.18 1.46 -12.25
N LEU A 22 5.47 2.68 -11.81
CA LEU A 22 5.36 3.09 -10.41
C LEU A 22 3.90 3.06 -9.92
N THR A 23 3.60 2.17 -8.98
CA THR A 23 2.25 1.97 -8.42
C THR A 23 2.08 2.61 -7.03
N GLY A 24 0.92 2.40 -6.41
CA GLY A 24 0.60 2.85 -5.05
C GLY A 24 -0.19 4.15 -5.01
N PHE A 25 -1.04 4.32 -3.98
CA PHE A 25 -1.81 5.56 -3.76
C PHE A 25 -0.86 6.75 -3.56
N PHE A 26 0.22 6.53 -2.81
CA PHE A 26 1.29 7.50 -2.56
C PHE A 26 2.35 7.56 -3.65
N ARG A 27 2.25 6.69 -4.68
CA ARG A 27 3.23 6.56 -5.76
C ARG A 27 4.65 6.28 -5.27
N ASP A 28 4.76 5.39 -4.29
CA ASP A 28 6.02 4.88 -3.71
C ASP A 28 6.30 3.42 -4.10
N GLY A 29 5.47 2.85 -4.98
CA GLY A 29 5.57 1.48 -5.43
C GLY A 29 4.96 0.45 -4.47
N HIS A 30 4.42 0.87 -3.33
CA HIS A 30 3.80 0.00 -2.34
C HIS A 30 2.29 0.03 -2.45
N CYS A 31 1.65 -1.07 -2.06
CA CYS A 31 0.19 -1.16 -1.99
C CYS A 31 -0.33 -0.62 -0.63
N ASN A 32 0.25 0.48 -0.14
CA ASN A 32 -0.12 1.13 1.12
C ASN A 32 -1.32 2.07 0.92
N THR A 33 -2.12 2.23 1.98
CA THR A 33 -3.37 2.99 1.99
C THR A 33 -3.38 3.99 3.15
N CYS A 34 -4.38 4.88 3.17
CA CYS A 34 -4.72 5.69 4.33
C CYS A 34 -6.23 5.97 4.36
N ASP A 35 -6.72 6.61 5.41
CA ASP A 35 -8.14 7.02 5.55
C ASP A 35 -8.68 7.86 4.38
N ALA A 36 -7.80 8.49 3.59
CA ALA A 36 -8.17 9.28 2.43
C ALA A 36 -8.32 8.46 1.14
N ASP A 37 -7.93 7.19 1.13
CA ASP A 37 -8.08 6.31 -0.03
C ASP A 37 -9.51 5.72 -0.07
N ALA A 38 -10.42 6.46 -0.67
CA ALA A 38 -11.80 6.04 -0.89
C ALA A 38 -11.95 4.89 -1.90
N GLY A 39 -10.85 4.49 -2.57
CA GLY A 39 -10.82 3.40 -3.56
C GLY A 39 -10.44 2.03 -2.98
N SER A 40 -10.16 1.93 -1.68
CA SER A 40 -9.58 0.73 -1.07
C SER A 40 -10.54 -0.47 -1.00
N ASN A 41 -10.50 -1.27 -2.06
CA ASN A 41 -10.67 -2.73 -1.97
C ASN A 41 -9.45 -3.23 -1.20
N ALA A 42 -9.61 -3.44 0.11
CA ALA A 42 -8.55 -3.88 1.02
C ALA A 42 -8.01 -5.27 0.64
N GLN A 43 -7.15 -5.36 -0.35
CA GLN A 43 -6.28 -6.51 -0.54
C GLN A 43 -4.94 -6.19 0.11
N LYS A 44 -4.96 -6.37 1.43
CA LYS A 44 -3.80 -6.66 2.26
C LYS A 44 -3.12 -7.87 1.59
N LEU A 45 -2.06 -7.66 0.83
CA LEU A 45 -1.22 -8.71 0.25
C LEU A 45 0.13 -8.66 0.96
#